data_AF-A0A1R2BXP8-F1
#
_entry.id   AF-A0A1R2BXP8-F1
#
_cell.length_a   1.000
_cell.length_b   1.000
_cell.length_c   1.000
_cell.angle_alpha   90.00
_cell.angle_beta   90.00
_cell.angle_gamma   90.00
#
_symmetry.space_group_name_H-M   'P 1'
#
loop_
_entity.id
_entity.type
_entity.pdbx_description
1 polymer ?
#
loop_
_entity_poly.entity_id
_entity_poly.type
_entity_poly.pdbx_seq_one_letter_code
_entity_poly.pdbx_strand_id
1 'polypeptide(L)'
;MVETDFFLPTIVGAVAYSLLNLIIRSRLKIPTHLERKEQFDYLGQHISLIHSVQAIAMCVFSYTYSQGIDYYGDTDYLQVITLAISLGYFTYDGIYAEIYGVHDWPMRIHHIFVLTGGLSLLLQSKGGAIGPVCLFLTELSNPFLQARLIMKGRKMESTKIYQANENVFALVFILNRGIIGTAVTYNVHQYPLPWLLKCMVSGVYGVSVYWIFIIFSLLSRELKNKKNISTCEQCILNFMNGVKSNQLLLACAIITWSLFLPITLSALELGPLHIIYKGFRVV
;
A
#
# COMPACT_ATOMS: atom_id res chain seq x y z
N MET A 1 25.75 -6.31 -15.08
CA MET A 1 25.24 -5.18 -14.29
C MET A 1 24.64 -4.21 -15.26
N VAL A 2 23.38 -3.82 -15.09
CA VAL A 2 22.80 -2.80 -15.96
C VAL A 2 23.52 -1.48 -15.63
N GLU A 3 24.29 -0.93 -16.58
CA GLU A 3 24.90 0.41 -16.51
C GLU A 3 23.82 1.51 -16.66
N THR A 4 22.67 1.32 -16.04
CA THR A 4 21.58 2.28 -16.08
C THR A 4 21.60 3.10 -14.81
N ASP A 5 21.50 4.41 -14.97
CA ASP A 5 21.24 5.32 -13.86
C ASP A 5 19.90 4.94 -13.21
N PHE A 6 19.98 4.25 -12.06
CA PHE A 6 18.82 3.81 -11.29
C PHE A 6 17.98 4.99 -10.77
N PHE A 7 18.57 6.18 -10.67
CA PHE A 7 17.97 7.37 -10.08
C PHE A 7 17.33 8.28 -11.11
N LEU A 8 17.84 8.31 -12.35
CA LEU A 8 17.29 9.16 -13.40
C LEU A 8 15.78 8.92 -13.62
N PRO A 9 15.25 7.67 -13.72
CA PRO A 9 13.82 7.46 -13.85
C PRO A 9 13.02 7.94 -12.63
N THR A 10 13.59 7.87 -11.43
CA THR A 10 12.98 8.40 -10.20
C THR A 10 12.88 9.93 -10.24
N ILE A 11 13.95 10.61 -10.64
CA ILE A 11 13.99 12.08 -10.76
C ILE A 11 13.01 12.53 -11.84
N VAL A 12 13.07 11.91 -13.03
CA VAL A 12 12.17 12.20 -14.15
C VAL A 12 10.71 11.95 -13.73
N GLY A 13 10.44 10.85 -13.00
CA GLY A 13 9.13 10.56 -12.45
C GLY A 13 8.63 11.67 -11.51
N ALA A 14 9.44 12.08 -10.53
CA ALA A 14 9.07 13.14 -9.58
C ALA A 14 8.77 14.48 -10.28
N VAL A 15 9.57 14.84 -11.29
CA VAL A 15 9.33 16.03 -12.13
C VAL A 15 8.05 15.87 -12.93
N ALA A 16 7.82 14.72 -13.55
CA ALA A 16 6.62 14.44 -14.33
C ALA A 16 5.34 14.55 -13.48
N TYR A 17 5.32 14.00 -12.26
CA TYR A 17 4.18 14.15 -11.34
C TYR A 17 3.99 15.60 -10.87
N SER A 18 5.08 16.36 -10.70
CA SER A 18 5.01 17.79 -10.40
C SER A 18 4.37 18.59 -11.53
N LEU A 19 4.73 18.29 -12.79
CA LEU A 19 4.11 18.89 -13.97
C LEU A 19 2.65 18.47 -14.13
N LEU A 20 2.34 17.19 -13.89
CA LEU A 20 0.97 16.67 -13.91
C LEU A 20 0.08 17.41 -12.90
N ASN A 21 0.60 17.69 -11.70
CA ASN A 21 -0.10 18.50 -10.70
C ASN A 21 -0.44 19.90 -11.24
N LEU A 22 0.48 20.57 -11.92
CA LEU A 22 0.22 21.89 -12.53
C LEU A 22 -0.88 21.81 -13.59
N ILE A 23 -0.84 20.77 -14.44
CA ILE A 23 -1.85 20.53 -15.46
C ILE A 23 -3.22 20.29 -14.81
N ILE A 24 -3.31 19.39 -13.83
CA ILE A 24 -4.57 19.08 -13.14
C ILE A 24 -5.13 20.32 -12.44
N ARG A 25 -4.29 21.07 -11.72
CA ARG A 25 -4.70 22.32 -11.07
C ARG A 25 -5.28 23.34 -12.05
N SER A 26 -4.74 23.42 -13.26
CA SER A 26 -5.23 24.35 -14.29
C SER A 26 -6.54 23.95 -14.96
N ARG A 27 -6.91 22.66 -14.91
CA ARG A 27 -8.07 22.10 -15.66
C ARG A 27 -9.20 21.63 -14.77
N LEU A 28 -8.90 21.17 -13.56
CA LEU A 28 -9.87 20.55 -12.67
C LEU A 28 -10.67 21.63 -11.94
N LYS A 29 -12.00 21.54 -11.99
CA LYS A 29 -12.88 22.36 -11.17
C LYS A 29 -12.85 21.81 -9.73
N ILE A 30 -12.25 22.58 -8.83
CA ILE A 30 -12.17 22.26 -7.41
C ILE A 30 -13.47 22.70 -6.74
N PRO A 31 -14.11 21.84 -5.92
CA PRO A 31 -15.30 22.23 -5.18
C PRO A 31 -15.00 23.41 -4.23
N THR A 32 -15.74 24.51 -4.38
CA THR A 32 -15.50 25.77 -3.66
C THR A 32 -15.83 25.73 -2.18
N HIS A 33 -16.59 24.73 -1.75
CA HIS A 33 -16.99 24.56 -0.35
C HIS A 33 -15.91 23.89 0.52
N LEU A 34 -14.87 23.31 -0.10
CA LEU A 34 -13.77 22.67 0.60
C LEU A 34 -12.83 23.73 1.17
N GLU A 35 -12.32 23.50 2.37
CA GLU A 35 -11.27 24.34 2.93
C GLU A 35 -9.97 24.21 2.13
N ARG A 36 -9.05 25.18 2.28
CA ARG A 36 -7.81 25.23 1.49
C ARG A 36 -6.99 23.93 1.56
N LYS A 37 -6.87 23.32 2.75
CA LYS A 37 -6.17 22.05 2.93
C LYS A 37 -6.90 20.90 2.20
N GLU A 38 -8.22 20.84 2.33
CA GLU A 38 -9.05 19.82 1.68
C GLU A 38 -9.08 19.96 0.15
N GLN A 39 -8.96 21.18 -0.38
CA GLN A 39 -8.79 21.42 -1.82
C GLN A 39 -7.48 20.81 -2.33
N PHE A 40 -6.38 20.95 -1.59
CA PHE A 40 -5.10 20.34 -1.97
C PHE A 40 -5.11 18.83 -1.81
N ASP A 41 -5.78 18.32 -0.78
CA ASP A 41 -6.00 16.89 -0.62
C ASP A 41 -6.80 16.32 -1.81
N TYR A 42 -7.94 16.95 -2.14
CA TYR A 42 -8.78 16.59 -3.28
C TYR A 42 -8.01 16.56 -4.62
N LEU A 43 -7.13 17.53 -4.85
CA LEU A 43 -6.23 17.54 -6.01
C LEU A 43 -5.22 16.38 -5.97
N GLY A 44 -4.61 16.15 -4.81
CA GLY A 44 -3.68 15.05 -4.57
C GLY A 44 -4.30 13.69 -4.90
N GLN A 45 -5.57 13.48 -4.53
CA GLN A 45 -6.28 12.23 -4.82
C GLN A 45 -6.39 11.93 -6.32
N HIS A 46 -6.49 12.94 -7.18
CA HIS A 46 -6.53 12.71 -8.64
C HIS A 46 -5.18 12.26 -9.18
N ILE A 47 -4.08 12.81 -8.63
CA ILE A 47 -2.73 12.43 -9.02
C ILE A 47 -2.42 11.02 -8.54
N SER A 48 -2.76 10.73 -7.28
CA SER A 48 -2.63 9.38 -6.70
C SER A 48 -3.46 8.35 -7.45
N LEU A 49 -4.66 8.71 -7.91
CA LEU A 49 -5.48 7.83 -8.76
C LEU A 49 -4.77 7.49 -10.08
N ILE A 50 -4.20 8.49 -10.76
CA ILE A 50 -3.44 8.27 -12.00
C ILE A 50 -2.22 7.38 -11.73
N HIS A 51 -1.48 7.68 -10.65
CA HIS A 51 -0.33 6.89 -10.24
C HIS A 51 -0.70 5.42 -10.01
N SER A 52 -1.72 5.17 -9.19
CA SER A 52 -2.10 3.80 -8.82
C SER A 52 -2.51 2.97 -10.04
N VAL A 53 -3.27 3.54 -10.98
CA VAL A 53 -3.63 2.86 -12.24
C VAL A 53 -2.38 2.57 -13.09
N GLN A 54 -1.47 3.54 -13.21
CA GLN A 54 -0.21 3.37 -13.94
C GLN A 54 0.66 2.28 -13.29
N ALA A 55 0.84 2.35 -11.96
CA ALA A 55 1.66 1.43 -11.19
C ALA A 55 1.13 -0.01 -11.31
N ILE A 56 -0.20 -0.20 -11.19
CA ILE A 56 -0.84 -1.50 -11.38
C ILE A 56 -0.51 -2.06 -12.77
N ALA A 57 -0.67 -1.26 -13.83
CA ALA A 57 -0.39 -1.70 -15.19
C ALA A 57 1.08 -2.10 -15.39
N MET A 58 2.01 -1.29 -14.87
CA MET A 58 3.44 -1.57 -14.93
C MET A 58 3.82 -2.82 -14.12
N CYS A 59 3.24 -3.01 -12.95
CA CYS A 59 3.50 -4.18 -12.12
C CYS A 59 2.98 -5.46 -12.78
N VAL A 60 1.78 -5.44 -13.36
CA VAL A 60 1.23 -6.60 -14.11
C VAL A 60 2.14 -6.93 -15.29
N PHE A 61 2.58 -5.93 -16.05
CA PHE A 61 3.51 -6.14 -17.15
C PHE A 61 4.84 -6.74 -16.68
N SER A 62 5.46 -6.16 -15.65
CA SER A 62 6.71 -6.67 -15.08
C SER A 62 6.57 -8.10 -14.55
N TYR A 63 5.48 -8.39 -13.83
CA TYR A 63 5.22 -9.71 -13.26
C TYR A 63 4.98 -10.78 -14.32
N THR A 64 4.22 -10.44 -15.38
CA THR A 64 3.99 -11.35 -16.51
C THR A 64 5.24 -11.62 -17.31
N TYR A 65 6.07 -10.58 -17.55
CA TYR A 65 7.35 -10.72 -18.22
C TYR A 65 8.34 -11.60 -17.44
N SER A 66 8.42 -11.40 -16.12
CA SER A 66 9.31 -12.19 -15.24
C SER A 66 8.78 -13.59 -14.91
N GLN A 67 7.60 -13.99 -15.41
CA GLN A 67 6.95 -15.28 -15.11
C GLN A 67 6.70 -15.51 -13.60
N GLY A 68 6.40 -14.43 -12.88
CA GLY A 68 6.12 -14.46 -11.45
C GLY A 68 7.20 -13.84 -10.57
N ILE A 69 7.17 -14.18 -9.29
CA ILE A 69 8.16 -13.71 -8.31
C ILE A 69 9.37 -14.63 -8.24
N ASP A 70 10.57 -14.07 -8.41
CA ASP A 70 11.83 -14.74 -8.12
C ASP A 70 12.64 -13.93 -7.11
N TYR A 71 12.73 -14.45 -5.89
CA TYR A 71 13.46 -13.84 -4.78
C TYR A 71 14.98 -14.02 -4.89
N TYR A 72 15.45 -14.99 -5.68
CA TYR A 72 16.88 -15.25 -5.92
C TYR A 72 17.36 -14.75 -7.28
N GLY A 73 16.42 -14.54 -8.21
CA GLY A 73 16.68 -14.12 -9.57
C GLY A 73 17.38 -12.76 -9.65
N ASP A 74 18.12 -12.57 -10.73
CA ASP A 74 18.75 -11.29 -11.01
C ASP A 74 17.69 -10.21 -11.25
N THR A 75 18.00 -8.99 -10.81
CA THR A 75 17.10 -7.85 -10.96
C THR A 75 17.06 -7.40 -12.41
N ASP A 76 15.86 -7.41 -12.99
CA ASP A 76 15.63 -7.03 -14.39
C ASP A 76 15.34 -5.52 -14.53
N TYR A 77 15.65 -4.97 -15.70
CA TYR A 77 15.45 -3.55 -15.99
C TYR A 77 13.98 -3.10 -15.89
N LEU A 78 13.02 -3.95 -16.25
CA LEU A 78 11.60 -3.63 -16.09
C LEU A 78 11.18 -3.53 -14.62
N GLN A 79 11.75 -4.37 -13.75
CA GLN A 79 11.52 -4.31 -12.31
C GLN A 79 12.07 -3.00 -11.74
N VAL A 80 13.27 -2.62 -12.17
CA VAL A 80 13.93 -1.34 -11.82
C VAL A 80 13.09 -0.15 -12.27
N ILE A 81 12.70 -0.07 -13.55
CA ILE A 81 11.89 1.05 -14.07
C ILE A 81 10.56 1.15 -13.31
N THR A 82 9.87 0.02 -13.11
CA THR A 82 8.56 -0.02 -12.43
C THR A 82 8.65 0.56 -11.02
N LEU A 83 9.69 0.16 -10.29
CA LEU A 83 9.95 0.67 -8.94
C LEU A 83 10.41 2.13 -8.96
N ALA A 84 11.34 2.49 -9.85
CA ALA A 84 11.95 3.82 -9.91
C ALA A 84 10.92 4.91 -10.24
N ILE A 85 10.03 4.67 -11.22
CA ILE A 85 8.95 5.59 -11.57
C ILE A 85 7.99 5.79 -10.39
N SER A 86 7.67 4.71 -9.67
CA SER A 86 6.79 4.78 -8.50
C SER A 86 7.45 5.48 -7.31
N LEU A 87 8.74 5.30 -7.11
CA LEU A 87 9.51 6.10 -6.14
C LEU A 87 9.53 7.58 -6.51
N GLY A 88 9.52 7.90 -7.80
CA GLY A 88 9.35 9.28 -8.27
C GLY A 88 8.01 9.86 -7.82
N TYR A 89 6.92 9.10 -7.95
CA TYR A 89 5.62 9.47 -7.38
C TYR A 89 5.68 9.64 -5.85
N PHE A 90 6.17 8.63 -5.11
CA PHE A 90 6.20 8.69 -3.64
C PHE A 90 7.05 9.86 -3.11
N THR A 91 8.10 10.23 -3.85
CA THR A 91 8.92 11.42 -3.55
C THR A 91 8.13 12.70 -3.77
N TYR A 92 7.48 12.84 -4.94
CA TYR A 92 6.59 13.97 -5.23
C TYR A 92 5.49 14.10 -4.18
N ASP A 93 4.80 12.99 -3.90
CA ASP A 93 3.64 12.95 -3.01
C ASP A 93 4.04 13.23 -1.56
N GLY A 94 5.20 12.71 -1.11
CA GLY A 94 5.76 13.07 0.19
C GLY A 94 6.06 14.57 0.32
N ILE A 95 6.71 15.18 -0.67
CA ILE A 95 7.00 16.62 -0.68
C ILE A 95 5.70 17.43 -0.72
N TYR A 96 4.77 17.07 -1.61
CA TYR A 96 3.47 17.70 -1.74
C TYR A 96 2.71 17.67 -0.41
N ALA A 97 2.71 16.51 0.24
CA ALA A 97 2.00 16.30 1.48
C ALA A 97 2.55 17.12 2.64
N GLU A 98 3.87 17.28 2.74
CA GLU A 98 4.47 18.12 3.77
C GLU A 98 4.26 19.63 3.51
N ILE A 99 4.31 20.07 2.25
CA ILE A 99 4.04 21.47 1.89
C ILE A 99 2.60 21.87 2.23
N TYR A 100 1.63 21.00 1.94
CA TYR A 100 0.20 21.30 2.12
C TYR A 100 -0.40 20.70 3.40
N GLY A 101 0.39 19.95 4.16
CA GLY A 101 -0.02 19.30 5.40
C GLY A 101 -1.16 18.30 5.23
N VAL A 102 -1.25 17.58 4.11
CA VAL A 102 -2.39 16.70 3.79
C VAL A 102 -2.27 15.29 4.35
N HIS A 103 -1.06 14.79 4.63
CA HIS A 103 -0.87 13.46 5.21
C HIS A 103 -1.06 13.43 6.73
N ASP A 104 -1.66 12.34 7.20
CA ASP A 104 -1.67 11.96 8.61
C ASP A 104 -0.40 11.19 9.00
N TRP A 105 -0.26 10.90 10.30
CA TRP A 105 0.92 10.20 10.82
C TRP A 105 1.12 8.79 10.24
N PRO A 106 0.09 7.92 10.15
CA PRO A 106 0.23 6.62 9.50
C PRO A 106 0.71 6.72 8.05
N MET A 107 0.21 7.70 7.28
CA MET A 107 0.65 7.88 5.89
C MET A 107 2.09 8.38 5.79
N ARG A 108 2.52 9.29 6.68
CA ARG A 108 3.94 9.70 6.76
C ARG A 108 4.87 8.53 7.05
N ILE A 109 4.51 7.70 8.02
CA ILE A 109 5.28 6.49 8.37
C ILE A 109 5.31 5.52 7.17
N HIS A 110 4.19 5.34 6.48
CA HIS A 110 4.13 4.56 5.24
C HIS A 110 5.13 5.07 4.19
N HIS A 111 5.17 6.39 3.92
CA HIS A 111 6.11 6.98 2.97
C HIS A 111 7.57 6.76 3.37
N ILE A 112 7.90 6.88 4.66
CA ILE A 112 9.25 6.58 5.14
C ILE A 112 9.63 5.13 4.78
N PHE A 113 8.77 4.15 5.08
CA PHE A 113 9.04 2.75 4.78
C PHE A 113 9.11 2.46 3.28
N VAL A 114 8.20 3.02 2.48
CA VAL A 114 8.19 2.82 1.02
C VAL A 114 9.42 3.44 0.35
N LEU A 115 9.80 4.66 0.72
CA LEU A 115 10.96 5.33 0.13
C LEU A 115 12.27 4.63 0.50
N THR A 116 12.45 4.29 1.77
CA THR A 116 13.66 3.59 2.24
C THR A 116 13.73 2.15 1.74
N GLY A 117 12.61 1.41 1.77
CA GLY A 117 12.53 0.05 1.25
C GLY A 117 12.71 -0.03 -0.26
N GLY A 118 12.09 0.89 -1.00
CA GLY A 118 12.24 0.98 -2.45
C GLY A 118 13.65 1.39 -2.87
N LEU A 119 14.29 2.33 -2.17
CA LEU A 119 15.69 2.66 -2.41
C LEU A 119 16.61 1.46 -2.17
N SER A 120 16.37 0.72 -1.08
CA SER A 120 17.10 -0.51 -0.78
C SER A 120 16.98 -1.52 -1.93
N LEU A 121 15.77 -1.73 -2.47
CA LEU A 121 15.50 -2.61 -3.61
C LEU A 121 16.15 -2.12 -4.91
N LEU A 122 16.10 -0.82 -5.22
CA LEU A 122 16.74 -0.26 -6.42
C LEU A 122 18.25 -0.53 -6.47
N LEU A 123 18.89 -0.61 -5.29
CA LEU A 123 20.32 -0.87 -5.15
C LEU A 123 20.65 -2.37 -5.10
N GLN A 124 19.66 -3.26 -5.10
CA GLN A 124 19.91 -4.70 -5.13
C GLN A 124 20.16 -5.19 -6.56
N SER A 125 21.09 -6.14 -6.69
CA SER A 125 21.29 -6.88 -7.94
C SER A 125 20.41 -8.11 -8.06
N LYS A 126 19.75 -8.54 -6.97
CA LYS A 126 18.90 -9.74 -6.91
C LYS A 126 17.58 -9.49 -6.19
N GLY A 127 16.57 -10.30 -6.49
CA GLY A 127 15.25 -10.21 -5.86
C GLY A 127 14.43 -9.00 -6.30
N GLY A 128 14.74 -8.40 -7.45
CA GLY A 128 14.06 -7.20 -7.95
C GLY A 128 12.54 -7.39 -8.13
N ALA A 129 12.08 -8.62 -8.37
CA ALA A 129 10.66 -8.97 -8.51
C ALA A 129 9.82 -8.63 -7.25
N ILE A 130 10.45 -8.53 -6.08
CA ILE A 130 9.79 -8.13 -4.82
C ILE A 130 9.19 -6.73 -4.95
N GLY A 131 9.89 -5.80 -5.62
CA GLY A 131 9.45 -4.41 -5.79
C GLY A 131 8.08 -4.31 -6.48
N PRO A 132 7.94 -4.79 -7.73
CA PRO A 132 6.67 -4.78 -8.44
C PRO A 132 5.54 -5.55 -7.73
N VAL A 133 5.85 -6.66 -7.05
CA VAL A 133 4.83 -7.41 -6.30
C VAL A 133 4.34 -6.62 -5.08
N CYS A 134 5.25 -6.10 -4.25
CA CYS A 134 4.87 -5.25 -3.12
C CYS A 134 4.11 -4.00 -3.58
N LEU A 135 4.56 -3.36 -4.65
CA LEU A 135 3.91 -2.19 -5.23
C LEU A 135 2.51 -2.51 -5.75
N PHE A 136 2.33 -3.61 -6.48
CA PHE A 136 1.00 -4.06 -6.89
C PHE A 136 0.10 -4.31 -5.69
N LEU A 137 0.62 -4.96 -4.65
CA LEU A 137 -0.16 -5.25 -3.44
C LEU A 137 -0.61 -3.97 -2.72
N THR A 138 0.24 -2.94 -2.70
CA THR A 138 -0.12 -1.67 -2.09
C THR A 138 -1.04 -0.85 -2.99
N GLU A 139 -0.82 -0.83 -4.31
CA GLU A 139 -1.57 0.04 -5.21
C GLU A 139 -2.91 -0.52 -5.66
N LEU A 140 -3.15 -1.84 -5.63
CA LEU A 140 -4.39 -2.42 -6.19
C LEU A 140 -5.69 -1.88 -5.55
N SER A 141 -5.67 -1.56 -4.25
CA SER A 141 -6.82 -0.97 -3.56
C SER A 141 -6.90 0.56 -3.71
N ASN A 142 -5.83 1.22 -4.14
CA ASN A 142 -5.73 2.67 -4.17
C ASN A 142 -6.67 3.35 -5.18
N PRO A 143 -6.98 2.80 -6.38
CA PRO A 143 -7.95 3.43 -7.27
C PRO A 143 -9.31 3.62 -6.61
N PHE A 144 -9.75 2.62 -5.83
CA PHE A 144 -11.02 2.68 -5.09
C PHE A 144 -10.94 3.62 -3.89
N LEU A 145 -9.79 3.67 -3.20
CA LEU A 145 -9.51 4.65 -2.13
C LEU A 145 -9.68 6.07 -2.67
N GLN A 146 -8.97 6.41 -3.75
CA GLN A 146 -8.95 7.76 -4.28
C GLN A 146 -10.29 8.13 -4.91
N ALA A 147 -10.95 7.22 -5.61
CA ALA A 147 -12.31 7.44 -6.10
C ALA A 147 -13.27 7.78 -4.95
N ARG A 148 -13.18 7.09 -3.80
CA ARG A 148 -14.02 7.38 -2.63
C ARG A 148 -13.77 8.79 -2.09
N LEU A 149 -12.51 9.20 -1.95
CA LEU A 149 -12.15 10.51 -1.40
C LEU A 149 -12.54 11.64 -2.35
N ILE A 150 -12.39 11.44 -3.66
CA ILE A 150 -12.86 12.38 -4.70
C ILE A 150 -14.39 12.51 -4.65
N MET A 151 -15.13 11.40 -4.58
CA MET A 151 -16.59 11.44 -4.45
C MET A 151 -17.04 12.14 -3.17
N LYS A 152 -16.34 11.91 -2.05
CA LYS A 152 -16.58 12.60 -0.78
C LYS A 152 -16.38 14.11 -0.91
N GLY A 153 -15.31 14.56 -1.55
CA GLY A 153 -15.09 15.98 -1.85
C GLY A 153 -16.18 16.61 -2.75
N ARG A 154 -16.96 15.79 -3.45
CA ARG A 154 -18.11 16.20 -4.28
C ARG A 154 -19.47 16.04 -3.58
N LYS A 155 -19.50 15.69 -2.29
CA LYS A 155 -20.73 15.42 -1.52
C LYS A 155 -21.58 14.26 -2.08
N MET A 156 -20.93 13.23 -2.60
CA MET A 156 -21.58 12.07 -3.24
C MET A 156 -21.75 10.86 -2.30
N GLU A 157 -21.55 11.00 -0.99
CA GLU A 157 -21.58 9.89 -0.02
C GLU A 157 -22.93 9.16 0.06
N SER A 158 -24.03 9.86 -0.26
CA SER A 158 -25.38 9.28 -0.27
C SER A 158 -25.68 8.42 -1.50
N THR A 159 -24.79 8.41 -2.50
CA THR A 159 -25.02 7.71 -3.77
C THR A 159 -24.73 6.21 -3.67
N LYS A 160 -25.44 5.40 -4.46
CA LYS A 160 -25.18 3.95 -4.56
C LYS A 160 -23.78 3.63 -5.09
N ILE A 161 -23.25 4.47 -5.98
CA ILE A 161 -21.90 4.32 -6.55
C ILE A 161 -20.84 4.47 -5.47
N TYR A 162 -20.99 5.47 -4.60
CA TYR A 162 -20.09 5.67 -3.46
C TYR A 162 -20.07 4.44 -2.54
N GLN A 163 -21.25 3.95 -2.14
CA GLN A 163 -21.38 2.78 -1.28
C GLN A 163 -20.79 1.51 -1.90
N ALA A 164 -21.04 1.28 -3.20
CA ALA A 164 -20.46 0.16 -3.92
C ALA A 164 -18.92 0.25 -3.97
N ASN A 165 -18.38 1.42 -4.27
CA ASN A 165 -16.94 1.66 -4.29
C ASN A 165 -16.29 1.47 -2.90
N GLU A 166 -16.95 1.92 -1.83
CA GLU A 166 -16.47 1.74 -0.46
C GLU A 166 -16.37 0.26 -0.07
N ASN A 167 -17.38 -0.54 -0.44
CA ASN A 167 -17.37 -1.98 -0.23
C ASN A 167 -16.26 -2.68 -1.03
N VAL A 168 -16.08 -2.30 -2.31
CA VAL A 168 -15.00 -2.85 -3.15
C VAL A 168 -13.64 -2.46 -2.60
N PHE A 169 -13.44 -1.21 -2.18
CA PHE A 169 -12.22 -0.76 -1.52
C PHE A 169 -11.90 -1.63 -0.31
N ALA A 170 -12.85 -1.80 0.62
CA ALA A 170 -12.64 -2.57 1.84
C ALA A 170 -12.29 -4.04 1.54
N LEU A 171 -13.02 -4.66 0.60
CA LEU A 171 -12.79 -6.05 0.18
C LEU A 171 -11.40 -6.22 -0.43
N VAL A 172 -11.05 -5.40 -1.41
CA VAL A 172 -9.75 -5.47 -2.09
C VAL A 172 -8.62 -5.18 -1.11
N PHE A 173 -8.77 -4.19 -0.22
CA PHE A 173 -7.76 -3.85 0.78
C PHE A 173 -7.50 -5.03 1.74
N ILE A 174 -8.55 -5.63 2.29
CA ILE A 174 -8.42 -6.74 3.26
C ILE A 174 -7.87 -8.00 2.58
N LEU A 175 -8.39 -8.40 1.42
CA LEU A 175 -7.91 -9.61 0.74
C LEU A 175 -6.45 -9.43 0.28
N ASN A 176 -6.16 -8.32 -0.39
CA ASN A 176 -4.86 -8.13 -1.01
C ASN A 176 -3.77 -7.83 0.03
N ARG A 177 -3.98 -6.86 0.92
CA ARG A 177 -2.97 -6.48 1.90
C ARG A 177 -3.00 -7.36 3.14
N GLY A 178 -4.15 -7.92 3.51
CA GLY A 178 -4.30 -8.81 4.65
C GLY A 178 -3.88 -10.23 4.35
N ILE A 179 -4.42 -10.88 3.31
CA ILE A 179 -4.11 -12.29 3.03
C ILE A 179 -2.82 -12.41 2.22
N ILE A 180 -2.80 -11.84 1.01
CA ILE A 180 -1.66 -11.97 0.10
C ILE A 180 -0.43 -11.23 0.66
N GLY A 181 -0.63 -10.04 1.23
CA GLY A 181 0.42 -9.29 1.92
C GLY A 181 1.07 -10.04 3.08
N THR A 182 0.33 -10.87 3.82
CA THR A 182 0.91 -11.77 4.84
C THR A 182 1.84 -12.78 4.19
N ALA A 183 1.38 -13.46 3.14
CA ALA A 183 2.17 -14.50 2.47
C ALA A 183 3.45 -13.93 1.85
N VAL A 184 3.37 -12.76 1.19
CA VAL A 184 4.55 -12.09 0.61
C VAL A 184 5.52 -11.61 1.69
N THR A 185 5.03 -10.99 2.76
CA THR A 185 5.89 -10.55 3.87
C THR A 185 6.58 -11.76 4.51
N TYR A 186 5.85 -12.85 4.69
CA TYR A 186 6.39 -14.09 5.20
C TYR A 186 7.53 -14.63 4.33
N ASN A 187 7.29 -14.74 3.03
CA ASN A 187 8.29 -15.23 2.09
C ASN A 187 9.53 -14.32 2.07
N VAL A 188 9.39 -12.99 2.06
CA VAL A 188 10.54 -12.05 2.14
C VAL A 188 11.48 -12.36 3.32
N HIS A 189 10.95 -12.80 4.46
CA HIS A 189 11.78 -13.14 5.62
C HIS A 189 12.55 -14.46 5.45
N GLN A 190 12.07 -15.40 4.63
CA GLN A 190 12.73 -16.69 4.34
C GLN A 190 13.98 -16.57 3.46
N TYR A 191 14.06 -15.52 2.63
CA TYR A 191 15.15 -15.37 1.67
C TYR A 191 16.33 -14.58 2.26
N PRO A 192 17.57 -14.78 1.75
CA PRO A 192 18.77 -14.08 2.21
C PRO A 192 18.83 -12.63 1.67
N LEU A 193 17.80 -11.86 1.96
CA LEU A 193 17.68 -10.44 1.63
C LEU A 193 18.25 -9.57 2.74
N PRO A 194 18.71 -8.33 2.44
CA PRO A 194 19.20 -7.41 3.46
C PRO A 194 18.15 -7.15 4.55
N TRP A 195 18.59 -7.14 5.81
CA TRP A 195 17.70 -6.89 6.95
C TRP A 195 16.94 -5.56 6.86
N LEU A 196 17.57 -4.53 6.30
CA LEU A 196 16.91 -3.25 6.07
C LEU A 196 15.65 -3.45 5.21
N LEU A 197 15.74 -4.19 4.10
CA LEU A 197 14.61 -4.46 3.23
C LEU A 197 13.52 -5.24 3.97
N LYS A 198 13.88 -6.31 4.70
CA LYS A 198 12.92 -7.10 5.48
C LYS A 198 12.15 -6.23 6.47
N CYS A 199 12.84 -5.36 7.20
CA CYS A 199 12.22 -4.42 8.14
C CYS A 199 11.30 -3.41 7.44
N MET A 200 11.69 -2.88 6.27
CA MET A 200 10.86 -1.90 5.54
C MET A 200 9.60 -2.54 4.95
N VAL A 201 9.70 -3.76 4.40
CA VAL A 201 8.53 -4.53 3.94
C VAL A 201 7.58 -4.82 5.11
N SER A 202 8.12 -5.29 6.24
CA SER A 202 7.35 -5.47 7.48
C SER A 202 6.72 -4.17 7.97
N GLY A 203 7.40 -3.03 7.85
CA GLY A 203 6.86 -1.71 8.21
C GLY A 203 5.66 -1.31 7.36
N VAL A 204 5.76 -1.43 6.03
CA VAL A 204 4.65 -1.17 5.10
C VAL A 204 3.47 -2.11 5.38
N TYR A 205 3.75 -3.39 5.65
CA TYR A 205 2.74 -4.36 6.02
C TYR A 205 2.10 -4.03 7.37
N GLY A 206 2.87 -3.61 8.37
CA GLY A 206 2.38 -3.15 9.68
C GLY A 206 1.40 -1.97 9.58
N VAL A 207 1.71 -0.98 8.74
CA VAL A 207 0.77 0.12 8.45
C VAL A 207 -0.51 -0.42 7.79
N SER A 208 -0.40 -1.43 6.93
CA SER A 208 -1.58 -2.07 6.33
C SER A 208 -2.43 -2.82 7.35
N VAL A 209 -1.82 -3.53 8.29
CA VAL A 209 -2.52 -4.19 9.42
C VAL A 209 -3.23 -3.15 10.30
N TYR A 210 -2.60 -2.00 10.54
CA TYR A 210 -3.25 -0.88 11.22
C TYR A 210 -4.51 -0.42 10.47
N TRP A 211 -4.43 -0.18 9.17
CA TRP A 211 -5.59 0.24 8.38
C TRP A 211 -6.69 -0.83 8.31
N ILE A 212 -6.34 -2.11 8.26
CA ILE A 212 -7.29 -3.22 8.37
C ILE A 212 -8.01 -3.15 9.72
N PHE A 213 -7.29 -2.92 10.82
CA PHE A 213 -7.90 -2.71 12.13
C PHE A 213 -8.85 -1.51 12.15
N ILE A 214 -8.52 -0.40 11.46
CA ILE A 214 -9.42 0.75 11.32
C ILE A 214 -10.68 0.38 10.53
N ILE A 215 -10.58 -0.40 9.45
CA ILE A 215 -11.76 -0.86 8.69
C ILE A 215 -12.66 -1.73 9.57
N PHE A 216 -12.12 -2.73 10.25
CA PHE A 216 -12.90 -3.55 11.20
C PHE A 216 -13.49 -2.72 12.34
N SER A 217 -12.78 -1.68 12.76
CA SER A 217 -13.23 -0.74 13.78
C SER A 217 -14.46 0.07 13.36
N LEU A 218 -14.57 0.41 12.07
CA LEU A 218 -15.73 1.08 11.49
C LEU A 218 -16.91 0.10 11.37
N LEU A 219 -16.69 -1.10 10.84
CA LEU A 219 -17.71 -2.16 10.76
C LEU A 219 -18.28 -2.53 12.13
N SER A 220 -17.42 -2.59 13.15
CA SER A 220 -17.83 -2.82 14.54
C SER A 220 -18.78 -1.74 15.07
N ARG A 221 -18.66 -0.49 14.61
CA ARG A 221 -19.59 0.57 15.03
C ARG A 221 -20.98 0.37 14.43
N GLU A 222 -21.05 -0.16 13.20
CA GLU A 222 -22.33 -0.48 12.56
C GLU A 222 -23.03 -1.65 13.27
N LEU A 223 -22.26 -2.66 13.69
CA LEU A 223 -22.79 -3.78 14.49
C LEU A 223 -23.42 -3.32 15.80
N LYS A 224 -22.85 -2.31 16.48
CA LYS A 224 -23.42 -1.76 17.72
C LYS A 224 -24.82 -1.16 17.53
N ASN A 225 -25.15 -0.69 16.33
CA ASN A 225 -26.45 -0.10 16.03
C ASN A 225 -27.51 -1.15 15.64
N LYS A 226 -27.12 -2.42 15.52
CA LYS A 226 -28.02 -3.53 15.17
C LYS A 226 -28.86 -3.91 16.40
N LYS A 227 -30.18 -4.06 16.23
CA LYS A 227 -31.12 -4.39 17.32
C LYS A 227 -30.85 -5.77 17.96
N ASN A 228 -30.49 -6.76 17.13
CA ASN A 228 -30.20 -8.12 17.57
C ASN A 228 -28.78 -8.49 17.14
N ILE A 229 -27.88 -8.58 18.12
CA ILE A 229 -26.47 -8.92 17.93
C ILE A 229 -26.27 -10.37 18.40
N SER A 230 -25.66 -11.20 17.58
CA SER A 230 -25.33 -12.58 17.93
C SER A 230 -24.18 -12.65 18.94
N THR A 231 -24.03 -13.78 19.64
CA THR A 231 -22.93 -14.01 20.60
C THR A 231 -21.55 -13.83 19.94
N CYS A 232 -21.40 -14.27 18.69
CA CYS A 232 -20.16 -14.09 17.92
C CYS A 232 -19.88 -12.61 17.64
N GLU A 233 -20.88 -11.87 17.14
CA GLU A 233 -20.75 -10.42 16.91
C GLU A 233 -20.47 -9.66 18.22
N GLN A 234 -21.07 -10.06 19.34
CA GLN A 234 -20.79 -9.48 20.65
C GLN A 234 -19.34 -9.75 21.10
N CYS A 235 -18.82 -10.94 20.85
CA CYS A 235 -17.42 -11.28 21.14
C CYS A 235 -16.46 -10.39 20.32
N ILE A 236 -16.72 -10.25 19.01
CA ILE A 236 -15.95 -9.37 18.12
C ILE A 236 -15.99 -7.93 18.63
N LEU A 237 -17.17 -7.42 19.00
CA LEU A 237 -17.32 -6.07 19.54
C LEU A 237 -16.49 -5.85 20.81
N ASN A 238 -16.54 -6.79 21.75
CA ASN A 238 -15.79 -6.72 22.99
C ASN A 238 -14.27 -6.74 22.73
N PHE A 239 -13.81 -7.63 21.85
CA PHE A 239 -12.42 -7.69 21.43
C PHE A 239 -11.95 -6.37 20.81
N MET A 240 -12.69 -5.86 19.82
CA MET A 240 -12.34 -4.61 19.13
C MET A 240 -12.32 -3.41 20.07
N ASN A 241 -13.26 -3.33 21.02
CA ASN A 241 -13.28 -2.27 22.03
C ASN A 241 -12.11 -2.38 23.01
N GLY A 242 -11.74 -3.61 23.42
CA GLY A 242 -10.58 -3.85 24.29
C GLY A 242 -9.24 -3.50 23.64
N VAL A 243 -9.08 -3.77 22.34
CA VAL A 243 -7.87 -3.35 21.61
C VAL A 243 -7.85 -1.83 21.40
N LYS A 244 -8.99 -1.21 21.05
CA LYS A 244 -9.09 0.25 20.87
C LYS A 244 -8.73 1.05 22.13
N SER A 245 -9.11 0.54 23.31
CA SER A 245 -8.83 1.22 24.58
C SER A 245 -7.35 1.18 24.97
N ASN A 246 -6.53 0.36 24.32
CA ASN A 246 -5.11 0.24 24.59
C ASN A 246 -4.27 0.37 23.31
N GLN A 247 -3.88 1.60 22.98
CA GLN A 247 -3.07 1.90 21.79
C GLN A 247 -1.69 1.22 21.81
N LEU A 248 -1.11 1.00 23.00
CA LEU A 248 0.15 0.27 23.13
C LEU A 248 -0.04 -1.21 22.77
N LEU A 249 -1.12 -1.84 23.24
CA LEU A 249 -1.45 -3.22 22.88
C LEU A 249 -1.65 -3.36 21.36
N LEU A 250 -2.35 -2.42 20.73
CA LEU A 250 -2.52 -2.40 19.27
C LEU A 250 -1.16 -2.30 18.55
N ALA A 251 -0.30 -1.38 18.98
CA ALA A 251 1.04 -1.22 18.40
C ALA A 251 1.89 -2.49 18.57
N CYS A 252 1.91 -3.08 19.76
CA CYS A 252 2.61 -4.34 20.04
C CYS A 252 2.07 -5.50 19.20
N ALA A 253 0.76 -5.60 19.03
CA ALA A 253 0.13 -6.63 18.19
C ALA A 253 0.52 -6.45 16.72
N ILE A 254 0.49 -5.23 16.20
CA ILE A 254 0.90 -4.92 14.82
C ILE A 254 2.37 -5.27 14.59
N ILE A 255 3.27 -4.85 15.49
CA ILE A 255 4.71 -5.13 15.36
C ILE A 255 4.97 -6.64 15.46
N THR A 256 4.32 -7.32 16.41
CA THR A 256 4.41 -8.78 16.53
C THR A 256 3.95 -9.47 15.26
N TRP A 257 2.80 -9.09 14.72
CA TRP A 257 2.24 -9.72 13.52
C TRP A 257 3.05 -9.43 12.26
N SER A 258 3.53 -8.19 12.09
CA SER A 258 4.17 -7.74 10.86
C SER A 258 5.68 -8.01 10.79
N LEU A 259 6.37 -8.14 11.93
CA LEU A 259 7.81 -8.32 12.00
C LEU A 259 8.21 -9.60 12.73
N PHE A 260 7.82 -9.77 13.98
CA PHE A 260 8.32 -10.90 14.79
C PHE A 260 7.77 -12.25 14.33
N LEU A 261 6.48 -12.32 13.96
CA LEU A 261 5.88 -13.55 13.48
C LEU A 261 6.59 -14.08 12.21
N PRO A 262 6.82 -13.28 11.14
CA PRO A 262 7.63 -13.71 10.01
C PRO A 262 9.04 -14.20 10.39
N ILE A 263 9.72 -13.51 11.31
CA ILE A 263 11.06 -13.90 11.79
C ILE A 263 11.01 -15.25 12.52
N THR A 264 10.07 -15.43 13.45
CA THR A 264 9.92 -16.67 14.22
C THR A 264 9.59 -17.83 13.30
N LEU A 265 8.63 -17.66 12.40
CA LEU A 265 8.24 -18.69 11.45
C LEU A 265 9.40 -19.05 10.50
N SER A 266 10.24 -18.08 10.11
CA SER A 266 11.48 -18.33 9.36
C SER A 266 12.54 -19.08 10.17
N ALA A 267 12.72 -18.75 11.45
CA ALA A 267 13.63 -19.46 12.34
C ALA A 267 13.18 -20.91 12.61
N LEU A 268 11.88 -21.19 12.50
CA LEU A 268 11.31 -22.54 12.61
C LEU A 268 11.37 -23.34 11.31
N GLU A 269 11.98 -22.80 10.25
CA GLU A 269 12.05 -23.41 8.92
C GLU A 269 10.67 -23.83 8.37
N LEU A 270 9.61 -23.16 8.81
CA LEU A 270 8.29 -23.37 8.24
C LEU A 270 8.38 -22.84 6.80
N GLY A 271 8.44 -23.75 5.83
CA GLY A 271 8.91 -23.41 4.49
C GLY A 271 8.12 -22.27 3.83
N PRO A 272 8.75 -21.52 2.91
CA PRO A 272 8.07 -20.52 2.10
C PRO A 272 6.86 -21.11 1.38
N LEU A 273 5.83 -20.28 1.21
CA LEU A 273 4.66 -20.62 0.41
C LEU A 273 5.03 -20.47 -1.07
N HIS A 274 5.80 -21.41 -1.62
CA HIS A 274 6.10 -21.43 -3.05
C HIS A 274 4.90 -21.97 -3.83
N ILE A 275 4.02 -21.07 -4.26
CA ILE A 275 2.86 -21.48 -5.04
C ILE A 275 3.23 -21.35 -6.52
N ILE A 276 3.46 -22.49 -7.19
CA ILE A 276 3.70 -22.51 -8.63
C ILE A 276 2.43 -22.96 -9.35
N TYR A 277 1.92 -22.12 -10.25
CA TYR A 277 0.74 -22.44 -11.07
C TYR A 277 1.04 -22.23 -12.54
N LYS A 278 0.98 -23.31 -13.34
CA LYS A 278 1.26 -23.30 -14.79
C LYS A 278 2.59 -22.61 -15.17
N GLY A 279 3.64 -22.85 -14.36
CA GLY A 279 4.96 -22.26 -14.56
C GLY A 279 5.15 -20.87 -13.95
N PHE A 280 4.08 -20.22 -13.46
CA PHE A 280 4.18 -18.94 -12.76
C PHE A 280 4.42 -19.13 -11.26
N ARG A 281 5.40 -18.41 -10.71
CA ARG A 281 5.62 -18.31 -9.25
C ARG A 281 4.70 -17.22 -8.68
N VAL A 282 3.65 -17.64 -7.98
CA VAL A 282 2.55 -16.78 -7.49
C VAL A 282 2.89 -16.09 -6.18
N VAL A 283 3.52 -16.83 -5.26
CA VAL A 283 3.97 -16.36 -3.95
C VAL A 283 5.31 -17.00 -3.67
#